data_AF-S8DFI4-F1
#
_entry.id   AF-S8DFI4-F1
#
_cell.length_a   1.000
_cell.length_b   1.000
_cell.length_c   1.000
_cell.angle_alpha   90.00
_cell.angle_beta   90.00
_cell.angle_gamma   90.00
#
_symmetry.space_group_name_H-M   'P 1'
#
loop_
_entity.id
_entity.type
_entity.pdbx_description
1 polymer ?
#
loop_
_entity_poly.entity_id
_entity_poly.type
_entity_poly.pdbx_seq_one_letter_code
_entity_poly.pdbx_strand_id
1 'polypeptide(L)' 'MPYNPDDLMVQCEGCKDWFHPSCMGMTIEEARMLDKFLCTDCSSDDDIRRSMHEFPTSPELVEAKRRKR' A
#
# COMPACT_ATOMS: atom_id res chain seq x y z
N MET A 1 -31.15 -1.97 -1.35
CA MET A 1 -30.49 -3.30 -1.25
C MET A 1 -29.58 -3.27 -0.05
N PRO A 2 -29.59 -4.29 0.83
CA PRO A 2 -28.84 -4.27 2.07
C PRO A 2 -27.34 -4.23 1.75
N TYR A 3 -26.67 -3.27 2.38
CA TYR A 3 -25.23 -3.04 2.27
C TYR A 3 -24.50 -4.32 2.68
N ASN A 4 -23.59 -4.82 1.86
CA ASN A 4 -22.84 -6.04 2.17
C ASN A 4 -21.56 -5.65 2.94
N PRO A 5 -21.47 -5.89 4.25
CA PRO A 5 -20.33 -5.51 5.07
C PRO A 5 -19.09 -6.42 4.87
N ASP A 6 -19.17 -7.37 3.94
CA ASP A 6 -18.12 -8.35 3.63
C ASP A 6 -17.07 -7.86 2.61
N ASP A 7 -17.16 -6.60 2.15
CA ASP A 7 -16.14 -5.96 1.30
C ASP A 7 -14.93 -5.48 2.14
N LEU A 8 -14.35 -6.40 2.90
CA LEU A 8 -13.15 -6.14 3.69
C LEU A 8 -11.93 -6.14 2.79
N MET A 9 -11.32 -4.96 2.66
CA MET A 9 -10.05 -4.77 1.98
C MET A 9 -8.92 -4.73 3.01
N VAL A 10 -7.82 -5.43 2.73
CA VAL A 10 -6.60 -5.40 3.55
C VAL A 10 -5.53 -4.55 2.87
N GLN A 11 -4.81 -3.78 3.67
CA GLN A 11 -3.69 -2.98 3.17
C GLN A 11 -2.38 -3.77 3.26
N CYS A 12 -1.63 -3.81 2.17
CA CYS A 12 -0.30 -4.42 2.14
C CYS A 12 0.74 -3.51 2.84
N GLU A 13 1.54 -4.02 3.78
CA GLU A 13 2.57 -3.21 4.45
C GLU A 13 3.74 -2.82 3.51
N GLY A 14 3.99 -3.60 2.46
CA GLY A 14 5.04 -3.32 1.47
C GLY A 14 4.69 -2.19 0.50
N CYS A 15 3.64 -2.36 -0.30
CA CYS A 15 3.21 -1.36 -1.29
C CYS A 15 2.17 -0.35 -0.81
N LYS A 16 1.55 -0.56 0.36
CA LYS A 16 0.44 0.24 0.91
C LYS A 16 -0.83 0.26 0.03
N ASP A 17 -0.96 -0.70 -0.89
CA ASP A 17 -2.17 -0.91 -1.69
C ASP A 17 -3.21 -1.76 -0.96
N TRP A 18 -4.46 -1.66 -1.43
CA TRP A 18 -5.62 -2.35 -0.88
C TRP A 18 -5.97 -3.58 -1.72
N PHE A 19 -6.18 -4.72 -1.07
CA PHE A 19 -6.46 -6.00 -1.72
C PHE A 19 -7.63 -6.70 -1.07
N HIS A 20 -8.37 -7.46 -1.88
CA HIS A 20 -9.38 -8.38 -1.37
C HIS A 20 -8.72 -9.69 -0.92
N PRO A 21 -9.00 -10.17 0.31
CA PRO A 21 -8.51 -11.46 0.79
C PRO A 21 -8.81 -12.60 -0.19
N SER A 22 -10.01 -12.63 -0.76
CA SER A 22 -10.43 -13.64 -1.74
C SER A 22 -9.58 -13.66 -3.02
N CYS A 23 -9.08 -12.50 -3.47
CA CYS A 23 -8.18 -12.41 -4.64
C CYS A 23 -6.77 -12.90 -4.31
N MET A 24 -6.39 -12.84 -3.03
CA MET A 24 -5.09 -13.22 -2.50
C MET A 24 -5.06 -14.67 -1.98
N GLY A 25 -6.18 -15.40 -2.10
CA GLY A 25 -6.31 -16.76 -1.59
C GLY A 25 -6.42 -16.84 -0.06
N MET A 26 -6.76 -15.73 0.61
CA MET A 26 -7.02 -15.68 2.04
C MET A 26 -8.52 -15.57 2.31
N THR A 27 -8.97 -16.16 3.41
CA THR A 27 -10.35 -15.96 3.87
C THR A 27 -10.48 -14.63 4.62
N ILE A 28 -11.70 -14.09 4.68
CA ILE A 28 -12.00 -12.84 5.41
C ILE A 28 -11.68 -13.00 6.91
N GLU A 29 -11.87 -14.20 7.45
CA GLU A 29 -11.56 -14.54 8.84
C GLU A 29 -10.05 -14.47 9.10
N GLU A 30 -9.23 -15.06 8.23
CA GLU A 30 -7.78 -14.98 8.31
C GLU A 30 -7.29 -13.54 8.17
N ALA A 31 -7.85 -12.78 7.23
CA ALA A 31 -7.52 -11.37 7.01
C ALA A 31 -7.86 -10.48 8.23
N ARG A 32 -8.94 -10.78 8.95
CA ARG A 32 -9.29 -10.08 10.20
C ARG A 32 -8.37 -10.43 11.36
N MET A 33 -7.78 -11.62 11.35
CA MET A 33 -6.86 -12.10 12.39
C MET A 33 -5.40 -11.74 12.07
N LEU A 34 -5.10 -11.40 10.82
CA LEU A 34 -3.79 -10.96 10.37
C LEU A 34 -3.55 -9.49 10.76
N ASP A 35 -2.52 -9.24 11.57
CA ASP A 35 -2.08 -7.87 11.90
C ASP A 35 -1.27 -7.23 10.75
N LYS A 36 -0.62 -8.07 9.93
CA LYS A 36 0.28 -7.66 8.83
C LYS A 36 0.00 -8.45 7.57
N PHE A 37 -0.43 -7.76 6.51
CA PHE A 37 -0.66 -8.34 5.20
C PHE A 37 0.44 -7.94 4.22
N LEU A 38 0.94 -8.90 3.43
CA LEU A 38 1.87 -8.68 2.32
C LEU A 38 1.30 -9.34 1.06
N CYS A 39 1.24 -8.61 -0.04
CA CYS A 39 0.82 -9.17 -1.33
C CYS A 39 1.88 -10.14 -1.88
N THR A 40 1.55 -10.91 -2.92
CA THR A 40 2.43 -11.96 -3.48
C THR A 40 3.73 -11.37 -4.02
N ASP A 41 3.67 -10.15 -4.57
CA ASP A 41 4.82 -9.38 -5.00
C ASP A 41 5.70 -8.99 -3.81
N CYS A 42 5.14 -8.44 -2.73
CA CYS A 42 5.92 -8.05 -1.55
C CYS A 42 6.42 -9.26 -0.74
N SER A 43 5.67 -10.37 -0.71
CA SER A 43 6.06 -11.60 -0.02
C SER A 43 7.24 -12.31 -0.69
N SER A 44 7.45 -12.10 -1.98
CA SER A 44 8.56 -12.72 -2.73
C SER A 44 9.77 -11.79 -2.91
N ASP A 45 9.57 -10.48 -2.72
CA ASP A 45 10.53 -9.41 -3.04
C ASP A 45 11.08 -8.68 -1.80
N ASP A 46 10.87 -9.21 -0.59
CA ASP A 46 11.29 -8.60 0.69
C ASP A 46 12.82 -8.34 0.75
N ASP A 47 13.60 -9.03 -0.08
CA ASP A 47 15.05 -8.84 -0.19
C ASP A 47 15.47 -7.65 -1.11
N ILE A 48 14.60 -7.20 -2.03
CA ILE A 48 15.00 -6.25 -3.10
C ILE A 48 14.40 -4.84 -2.90
N ARG A 49 13.30 -4.67 -2.15
CA ARG A 49 12.52 -3.40 -2.16
C ARG A 49 12.88 -2.33 -1.15
N ARG A 50 13.84 -2.55 -0.24
CA ARG A 50 14.31 -1.48 0.68
C ARG A 50 14.93 -0.27 -0.03
N SER A 51 15.08 -0.32 -1.36
CA SER A 51 15.71 0.76 -2.12
C SER A 51 14.81 1.53 -3.11
N MET A 52 13.51 1.23 -3.25
CA MET A 52 12.68 1.90 -4.29
C MET A 52 11.24 2.25 -3.87
N HIS A 53 10.90 2.25 -2.57
CA HIS A 53 9.63 2.84 -2.09
C HIS A 53 9.76 4.33 -1.72
N GLU A 54 10.73 5.02 -2.30
CA GLU A 54 10.76 6.47 -2.39
C GLU A 54 10.34 6.85 -3.81
N PHE A 55 9.05 7.01 -4.04
CA PHE A 55 8.62 7.90 -5.10
C PHE A 55 9.08 9.30 -4.67
N PRO A 56 10.03 9.95 -5.37
CA PRO A 56 10.26 11.36 -5.16
C PRO A 56 9.00 12.04 -5.70
N THR A 57 8.09 12.42 -4.82
CA THR A 57 7.05 13.40 -5.15
C THR A 57 7.76 14.74 -5.34
N SER A 58 8.41 14.92 -6.48
CA SER A 58 8.88 16.21 -6.94
C SER A 58 8.78 16.26 -8.46
N PRO A 59 7.66 16.78 -8.99
CA PRO A 59 7.73 17.72 -10.07
C PRO A 59 7.93 19.12 -9.46
N GLU A 60 9.14 19.63 -9.67
CA GLU A 60 9.49 21.04 -9.70
C GLU A 60 8.30 21.94 -10.07
N LEU A 61 7.81 22.76 -9.13
CA LEU A 61 7.04 23.95 -9.47
C LEU A 61 7.53 25.14 -8.62
N VAL A 62 8.40 25.90 -9.29
CA VAL A 62 8.56 27.35 -9.26
C VAL A 62 9.07 27.98 -7.96
N GLU A 63 10.39 28.18 -7.99
CA GLU A 63 11.14 29.14 -7.19
C GLU A 63 10.48 30.53 -7.21
N ALA A 64 9.78 30.86 -6.12
CA ALA A 64 9.24 32.19 -5.86
C ALA A 64 10.00 32.86 -4.69
N LYS A 65 11.05 33.59 -5.08
CA LYS A 65 11.29 34.97 -4.63
C LYS A 65 11.63 35.18 -3.14
N ARG A 66 12.90 35.05 -2.78
CA ARG A 66 13.47 35.70 -1.58
C ARG A 66 14.61 36.65 -1.94
N ARG A 67 14.28 37.94 -1.92
CA ARG A 67 15.19 39.11 -1.98
C ARG A 67 16.32 38.97 -0.96
N LYS A 68 17.53 39.38 -1.36
CA LYS A 68 18.49 40.16 -0.54
C LYS A 68 19.70 40.60 -1.38
N ARG A 69 19.68 41.86 -1.80
CA ARG A 69 20.84 42.74 -1.96
C ARG A 69 20.38 44.15 -1.58
#